data_AF-A0A524R0U0-F1
#
_entry.id   AF-A0A524R0U0-F1
#
_cell.length_a   1.000
_cell.length_b   1.000
_cell.length_c   1.000
_cell.angle_alpha   90.00
_cell.angle_beta   90.00
_cell.angle_gamma   90.00
#
_symmetry.space_group_name_H-M   'P 1'
#
loop_
_entity.id
_entity.type
_entity.pdbx_description
1 polymer ?
#
loop_
_entity_poly.entity_id
_entity_poly.type
_entity_poly.pdbx_seq_one_letter_code
_entity_poly.pdbx_strand_id
1 'polypeptide(L)'
;DLKHLTSEQIQEFLDQQLTPQGEALVREHLGACTRCQSETEAWGVLFSDLGSLPELDPGPAFLGQVLQKAPVGEPVGQRARGWLGVRTARRRGDAHIPAGSIQDYLENLLPPQPAARLEAHLGSCSSCREEVQEWESLLGSFQPLGHFAPRPGFSERVMAQILVPAPLPVAGRWSSLPGRAVAWTRSLLPKTRQGWAVAGGVASAPTITMAALIYLVFSRPLLTPGAFGSYLLWKATALADTVVSALSTGVVESTTLFRVYSLLEPLTQSPFLLGLGGLALSLISAGALWVLYRNLIITPSDDRYARAQL
;
A
#
# COMPACT_ATOMS: atom_id res chain seq x y z
N ASP A 1 2.30 -5.81 20.38
CA ASP A 1 2.05 -5.16 19.07
C ASP A 1 1.04 -4.04 19.19
N LEU A 2 1.52 -2.80 19.12
CA LEU A 2 0.66 -1.64 19.00
C LEU A 2 0.21 -1.55 17.55
N LYS A 3 -1.11 -1.60 17.32
CA LYS A 3 -1.68 -1.38 15.99
C LYS A 3 -1.44 0.08 15.60
N HIS A 4 -0.68 0.31 14.53
CA HIS A 4 -0.41 1.65 14.00
C HIS A 4 -1.67 2.31 13.42
N LEU A 5 -1.67 3.64 13.33
CA LEU A 5 -2.69 4.38 12.60
C LEU A 5 -2.60 4.07 11.11
N THR A 6 -3.75 4.04 10.46
CA THR A 6 -3.86 3.97 9.00
C THR A 6 -3.63 5.34 8.38
N SER A 7 -3.22 5.39 7.11
CA SER A 7 -3.00 6.66 6.42
C SER A 7 -4.28 7.48 6.33
N GLU A 8 -5.43 6.84 6.19
CA GLU A 8 -6.76 7.47 6.19
C GLU A 8 -7.05 8.14 7.54
N GLN A 9 -6.75 7.48 8.66
CA GLN A 9 -6.94 8.07 10.00
C GLN A 9 -5.99 9.25 10.26
N ILE A 10 -4.75 9.19 9.75
CA ILE A 10 -3.81 10.31 9.84
C ILE A 10 -4.34 11.49 9.01
N GLN A 11 -4.87 11.22 7.81
CA GLN A 11 -5.44 12.25 6.95
C GLN A 11 -6.70 12.87 7.57
N GLU A 12 -7.66 12.07 8.05
CA GLU A 12 -8.86 12.56 8.74
C GLU A 12 -8.51 13.40 9.98
N PHE A 13 -7.43 13.05 10.69
CA PHE A 13 -6.92 13.84 11.81
C PHE A 13 -6.37 15.20 11.38
N LEU A 14 -5.54 15.24 10.33
CA LEU A 14 -4.97 16.47 9.80
C LEU A 14 -6.03 17.40 9.18
N ASP A 15 -7.02 16.81 8.51
CA ASP A 15 -8.14 17.53 7.91
C ASP A 15 -9.21 17.97 8.95
N GLN A 16 -9.00 17.66 10.24
CA GLN A 16 -9.94 17.95 11.33
C GLN A 16 -11.35 17.35 11.13
N GLN A 17 -11.43 16.21 10.43
CA GLN A 17 -12.69 15.52 10.13
C GLN A 17 -13.05 14.44 11.16
N LEU A 18 -12.14 14.12 12.09
CA LEU A 18 -12.42 13.17 13.17
C LEU A 18 -13.43 13.72 14.17
N THR A 19 -14.24 12.83 14.72
CA THR A 19 -15.06 13.15 15.91
C THR A 19 -14.15 13.50 17.10
N PRO A 20 -14.61 14.30 18.08
CA PRO A 20 -13.79 14.67 19.25
C PRO A 20 -13.23 13.46 20.03
N GLN A 21 -13.97 12.34 20.04
CA GLN A 21 -13.50 11.09 20.64
C GLN A 21 -12.41 10.42 19.80
N GLY A 22 -12.58 10.38 18.48
CA GLY A 22 -11.57 9.85 17.56
C GLY A 22 -10.26 10.63 17.63
N GLU A 23 -10.35 11.96 17.68
CA GLU A 23 -9.20 12.84 17.78
C GLU A 23 -8.40 12.62 19.08
N ALA A 24 -9.09 12.45 20.21
CA ALA A 24 -8.45 12.14 21.49
C ALA A 24 -7.68 10.81 21.45
N LEU A 25 -8.26 9.78 20.82
CA LEU A 25 -7.63 8.47 20.66
C LEU A 25 -6.38 8.52 19.77
N VAL A 26 -6.41 9.26 18.65
CA VAL A 26 -5.19 9.38 17.83
C VAL A 26 -4.14 10.24 18.53
N ARG A 27 -4.52 11.32 19.25
CA ARG A 27 -3.55 12.09 20.06
C ARG A 27 -2.87 11.25 21.13
N GLU A 28 -3.63 10.41 21.83
CA GLU A 28 -3.07 9.45 22.80
C GLU A 28 -2.11 8.47 22.11
N HIS A 29 -2.51 7.92 20.95
CA HIS A 29 -1.65 7.02 20.18
C HIS A 29 -0.36 7.70 19.69
N LEU A 30 -0.44 8.94 19.19
CA LEU A 30 0.72 9.70 18.72
C LEU A 30 1.71 9.98 19.87
N GLY A 31 1.22 10.17 21.09
CA GLY A 31 2.06 10.29 22.28
C GLY A 31 2.79 8.98 22.66
N ALA A 32 2.24 7.82 22.28
CA ALA A 32 2.81 6.50 22.58
C ALA A 32 3.63 5.89 21.42
N CYS A 33 3.42 6.33 20.18
CA CYS A 33 4.02 5.73 18.98
C CYS A 33 4.83 6.75 18.15
N THR A 34 6.15 6.75 18.36
CA THR A 34 7.10 7.64 17.64
C THR A 34 7.07 7.49 16.13
N ARG A 35 6.76 6.29 15.60
CA ARG A 35 6.62 6.07 14.16
C ARG A 35 5.43 6.83 13.59
N CYS A 36 4.25 6.68 14.18
CA CYS A 36 3.04 7.37 13.74
C CYS A 36 3.22 8.89 13.90
N GLN A 37 3.87 9.33 14.98
CA GLN A 37 4.24 10.73 15.17
C GLN A 37 5.08 11.28 14.01
N SER A 38 6.17 10.60 13.66
CA SER A 38 7.04 11.05 12.55
C SER A 38 6.32 11.09 11.21
N GLU A 39 5.38 10.17 10.99
CA GLU A 39 4.56 10.14 9.77
C GLU A 39 3.61 11.33 9.74
N THR A 40 2.88 11.60 10.83
CA THR A 40 2.00 12.78 10.95
C THR A 40 2.77 14.10 10.80
N GLU A 41 3.97 14.22 11.37
CA GLU A 41 4.83 15.39 11.20
C GLU A 41 5.25 15.59 9.73
N ALA A 42 5.62 14.51 9.03
CA ALA A 42 5.97 14.57 7.61
C ALA A 42 4.78 15.03 6.74
N TRP A 43 3.58 14.52 7.01
CA TRP A 43 2.36 15.00 6.37
C TRP A 43 2.08 16.47 6.70
N GLY A 44 2.28 16.90 7.95
CA GLY A 44 2.10 18.29 8.37
C GLY A 44 2.99 19.28 7.60
N VAL A 45 4.25 18.90 7.33
CA VAL A 45 5.16 19.71 6.49
C VAL A 45 4.62 19.83 5.07
N LEU A 46 4.17 18.73 4.46
CA LEU A 46 3.58 18.74 3.11
C LEU A 46 2.36 19.66 3.03
N PHE A 47 1.45 19.59 3.99
CA PHE A 47 0.26 20.46 4.02
C PHE A 47 0.62 21.93 4.25
N SER A 48 1.64 22.22 5.06
CA SER A 48 2.17 23.57 5.22
C SER A 48 2.73 24.11 3.91
N ASP A 49 3.46 23.29 3.16
CA ASP A 49 4.00 23.67 1.85
C ASP A 49 2.87 23.92 0.84
N LEU A 50 1.83 23.08 0.83
CA LEU A 50 0.63 23.28 0.01
C LEU A 50 -0.12 24.57 0.38
N GLY A 51 -0.20 24.89 1.68
CA GLY A 51 -0.80 26.15 2.16
C GLY A 51 0.03 27.39 1.80
N SER A 52 1.32 27.24 1.51
CA SER A 52 2.20 28.31 1.06
C SER A 52 2.15 28.58 -0.44
N LEU A 53 1.40 27.76 -1.20
CA LEU A 53 1.18 27.99 -2.62
C LEU A 53 0.52 29.38 -2.81
N PRO A 54 0.94 30.15 -3.83
CA PRO A 54 0.36 31.45 -4.08
C PRO A 54 -1.15 31.31 -4.26
N GLU A 55 -1.92 32.07 -3.48
CA GLU A 55 -3.37 32.14 -3.64
C GLU A 55 -3.65 32.47 -5.10
N LEU A 56 -4.37 31.56 -5.76
CA LEU A 56 -4.95 31.87 -7.05
C LEU A 56 -5.94 33.00 -6.77
N ASP A 57 -5.67 34.19 -7.32
CA ASP A 57 -6.61 35.31 -7.35
C ASP A 57 -7.42 35.18 -8.64
N PRO A 58 -8.56 34.47 -8.62
CA PRO A 58 -9.43 34.44 -9.77
C PRO A 58 -10.04 35.84 -9.86
N GLY A 59 -9.47 36.67 -10.74
CA GLY A 59 -9.76 38.10 -10.82
C GLY A 59 -11.25 38.45 -10.81
N PRO A 60 -11.61 39.74 -10.63
CA PRO A 60 -12.89 40.19 -10.08
C PRO A 60 -14.17 39.72 -10.81
N ALA A 61 -14.05 39.24 -12.05
CA ALA A 61 -15.16 38.68 -12.82
C ALA A 61 -15.51 37.22 -12.47
N PHE A 62 -14.64 36.48 -11.79
CA PHE A 62 -14.80 35.04 -11.55
C PHE A 62 -16.05 34.73 -10.72
N LEU A 63 -16.26 35.44 -9.61
CA LEU A 63 -17.43 35.24 -8.76
C LEU A 63 -18.73 35.44 -9.55
N GLY A 64 -18.79 36.47 -10.39
CA GLY A 64 -19.93 36.73 -11.26
C GLY A 64 -20.18 35.62 -12.28
N GLN A 65 -19.12 35.11 -12.91
CA GLN A 65 -19.22 34.02 -13.88
C GLN A 65 -19.63 32.69 -13.23
N VAL A 66 -19.13 32.41 -12.03
CA VAL A 66 -19.51 31.21 -11.26
C VAL A 66 -20.97 31.31 -10.82
N LEU A 67 -21.39 32.44 -10.24
CA LEU A 67 -22.78 32.62 -9.82
C LEU A 67 -23.77 32.62 -10.99
N GLN A 68 -23.35 33.06 -12.18
CA GLN A 68 -24.19 33.01 -13.38
C GLN A 68 -24.34 31.58 -13.94
N LYS A 69 -23.35 30.71 -13.70
CA LYS A 69 -23.37 29.29 -14.13
C LYS A 69 -23.85 28.34 -13.04
N ALA A 70 -23.84 28.75 -11.78
CA ALA A 70 -24.35 27.97 -10.68
C ALA A 70 -25.87 27.86 -10.85
N PRO A 71 -26.43 26.64 -10.87
CA PRO A 71 -27.88 26.47 -10.88
C PRO A 71 -28.44 27.16 -9.63
N VAL A 72 -29.22 28.22 -9.85
CA VAL A 72 -29.94 28.93 -8.77
C VAL A 72 -30.89 27.92 -8.15
N GLY A 73 -30.50 27.41 -6.98
CA GLY A 73 -31.16 26.28 -6.34
C GLY A 73 -32.63 26.56 -6.07
N GLU A 74 -33.43 25.52 -6.23
CA GLU A 74 -34.80 25.44 -5.76
C GLU A 74 -34.97 25.99 -4.32
N PRO A 75 -36.13 26.60 -4.01
CA PRO A 75 -36.38 27.20 -2.72
C PRO A 75 -36.16 26.20 -1.58
N VAL A 76 -35.45 26.65 -0.54
CA VAL A 76 -35.04 25.90 0.67
C VAL A 76 -36.19 25.09 1.32
N GLY A 77 -37.44 25.49 1.10
CA GLY A 77 -38.64 24.75 1.53
C GLY A 77 -38.82 23.36 0.91
N GLN A 78 -38.29 23.08 -0.29
CA GLN A 78 -38.34 21.75 -0.91
C GLN A 78 -37.33 20.77 -0.30
N ARG A 79 -36.14 21.24 0.10
CA ARG A 79 -35.12 20.39 0.79
C ARG A 79 -35.58 19.89 2.17
N ALA A 80 -36.34 20.70 2.90
CA ALA A 80 -36.84 20.31 4.22
C ALA A 80 -37.89 19.19 4.17
N ARG A 81 -38.68 19.09 3.08
CA ARG A 81 -39.62 17.98 2.87
C ARG A 81 -38.91 16.67 2.50
N GLY A 82 -37.81 16.73 1.76
CA GLY A 82 -36.98 15.56 1.46
C GLY A 82 -36.41 14.93 2.74
N TRP A 83 -35.90 15.74 3.66
CA TRP A 83 -35.30 15.24 4.90
C TRP A 83 -36.31 14.61 5.89
N LEU A 84 -37.54 15.12 5.91
CA LEU A 84 -38.63 14.53 6.71
C LEU A 84 -39.21 13.24 6.09
N GLY A 85 -39.04 13.01 4.78
CA GLY A 85 -39.39 11.74 4.12
C GLY A 85 -38.37 10.60 4.37
N VAL A 86 -37.11 10.93 4.64
CA VAL A 86 -36.04 9.94 4.85
C VAL A 86 -36.21 9.16 6.17
N ARG A 87 -36.90 9.73 7.17
CA ARG A 87 -37.17 9.02 8.43
C ARG A 87 -38.38 8.07 8.38
N THR A 88 -39.31 8.27 7.44
CA THR A 88 -40.47 7.37 7.27
C THR A 88 -40.20 6.24 6.27
N ALA A 89 -39.23 6.38 5.37
CA ALA A 89 -38.84 5.35 4.41
C ALA A 89 -38.13 4.12 5.03
N ARG A 90 -37.51 4.25 6.21
CA ARG A 90 -36.80 3.14 6.89
C ARG A 90 -37.73 2.01 7.40
N ARG A 91 -39.04 2.12 7.17
CA ARG A 91 -40.08 1.15 7.60
C ARG A 91 -40.76 0.39 6.46
N ARG A 92 -40.35 0.58 5.20
CA ARG A 92 -40.81 -0.22 4.05
C ARG A 92 -39.61 -0.70 3.25
N GLY A 93 -39.69 -1.93 2.75
CA GLY A 93 -38.58 -2.69 2.16
C GLY A 93 -38.07 -2.20 0.80
N ASP A 94 -37.85 -0.90 0.63
CA ASP A 94 -37.23 -0.30 -0.55
C ASP A 94 -36.14 0.67 -0.08
N ALA A 95 -35.00 0.13 0.34
CA ALA A 95 -33.81 0.93 0.63
C ALA A 95 -33.16 1.35 -0.70
N HIS A 96 -33.58 2.51 -1.22
CA HIS A 96 -32.99 3.11 -2.41
C HIS A 96 -31.57 3.64 -2.15
N ILE A 97 -30.85 3.85 -3.24
CA ILE A 97 -29.48 4.34 -3.28
C ILE A 97 -29.41 5.79 -2.74
N PRO A 98 -28.40 6.17 -1.94
CA PRO A 98 -28.27 7.53 -1.44
C PRO A 98 -28.03 8.53 -2.58
N ALA A 99 -28.71 9.68 -2.51
CA ALA A 99 -28.55 10.78 -3.46
C ALA A 99 -27.07 11.19 -3.58
N GLY A 100 -26.57 11.31 -4.81
CA GLY A 100 -25.16 11.61 -5.14
C GLY A 100 -24.37 10.39 -5.63
N SER A 101 -24.63 9.19 -5.10
CA SER A 101 -23.85 8.01 -5.51
C SER A 101 -24.11 7.53 -6.94
N ILE A 102 -25.26 7.89 -7.55
CA ILE A 102 -25.50 7.70 -8.98
C ILE A 102 -24.56 8.59 -9.81
N GLN A 103 -24.34 9.83 -9.40
CA GLN A 103 -23.42 10.74 -10.08
C GLN A 103 -21.98 10.24 -9.95
N ASP A 104 -21.56 9.86 -8.74
CA ASP A 104 -20.22 9.29 -8.50
C ASP A 104 -19.99 8.00 -9.30
N TYR A 105 -21.05 7.23 -9.56
CA TYR A 105 -21.00 6.04 -10.42
C TYR A 105 -20.77 6.40 -11.88
N LEU A 106 -21.57 7.33 -12.42
CA LEU A 106 -21.49 7.75 -13.82
C LEU A 106 -20.18 8.48 -14.14
N GLU A 107 -19.63 9.19 -13.17
CA GLU A 107 -18.32 9.86 -13.27
C GLU A 107 -17.14 8.92 -12.98
N ASN A 108 -17.41 7.65 -12.67
CA ASN A 108 -16.42 6.62 -12.33
C ASN A 108 -15.50 7.01 -11.14
N LEU A 109 -16.08 7.72 -10.17
CA LEU A 109 -15.44 8.15 -8.92
C LEU A 109 -15.62 7.14 -7.78
N LEU A 110 -16.61 6.24 -7.90
CA LEU A 110 -16.84 5.20 -6.89
C LEU A 110 -15.70 4.16 -6.86
N PRO A 111 -15.21 3.79 -5.66
CA PRO A 111 -14.35 2.62 -5.51
C PRO A 111 -15.03 1.33 -6.01
N PRO A 112 -14.27 0.29 -6.38
CA PRO A 112 -14.80 -0.88 -7.08
C PRO A 112 -15.87 -1.66 -6.30
N GLN A 113 -15.73 -1.74 -4.98
CA GLN A 113 -16.65 -2.50 -4.14
C GLN A 113 -18.02 -1.78 -3.96
N PRO A 114 -18.09 -0.46 -3.68
CA PRO A 114 -19.31 0.31 -3.79
C PRO A 114 -19.97 0.25 -5.18
N ALA A 115 -19.20 0.36 -6.26
CA ALA A 115 -19.71 0.28 -7.63
C ALA A 115 -20.39 -1.07 -7.91
N ALA A 116 -19.76 -2.18 -7.53
CA ALA A 116 -20.34 -3.52 -7.71
C ALA A 116 -21.64 -3.73 -6.92
N ARG A 117 -21.76 -3.16 -5.72
CA ARG A 117 -23.00 -3.20 -4.93
C ARG A 117 -24.11 -2.38 -5.58
N LEU A 118 -23.75 -1.23 -6.13
CA LEU A 118 -24.67 -0.37 -6.87
C LEU A 118 -25.17 -1.09 -8.13
N GLU A 119 -24.30 -1.69 -8.92
CA GLU A 119 -24.65 -2.49 -10.11
C GLU A 119 -25.59 -3.64 -9.77
N ALA A 120 -25.30 -4.39 -8.69
CA ALA A 120 -26.18 -5.45 -8.21
C ALA A 120 -27.58 -4.93 -7.82
N HIS A 121 -27.65 -3.74 -7.22
CA HIS A 121 -28.91 -3.07 -6.90
C HIS A 121 -29.65 -2.59 -8.14
N LEU A 122 -28.95 -1.99 -9.12
CA LEU A 122 -29.54 -1.59 -10.41
C LEU A 122 -30.08 -2.79 -11.18
N GLY A 123 -29.51 -3.99 -10.96
CA GLY A 123 -30.02 -5.26 -11.46
C GLY A 123 -31.39 -5.65 -10.90
N SER A 124 -31.70 -5.26 -9.66
CA SER A 124 -32.94 -5.65 -8.96
C SER A 124 -33.97 -4.53 -8.77
N CYS A 125 -33.57 -3.25 -8.85
CA CYS A 125 -34.45 -2.09 -8.65
C CYS A 125 -34.67 -1.32 -9.96
N SER A 126 -35.91 -1.33 -10.48
CA SER A 126 -36.26 -0.60 -11.72
C SER A 126 -36.25 0.92 -11.54
N SER A 127 -36.74 1.43 -10.40
CA SER A 127 -36.80 2.87 -10.12
C SER A 127 -35.42 3.53 -10.16
N CYS A 128 -34.42 2.91 -9.53
CA CYS A 128 -33.05 3.44 -9.56
C CYS A 128 -32.39 3.30 -10.93
N ARG A 129 -32.81 2.31 -11.73
CA ARG A 129 -32.34 2.16 -13.12
C ARG A 129 -32.88 3.26 -14.03
N GLU A 130 -34.15 3.64 -13.85
CA GLU A 130 -34.76 4.76 -14.57
C GLU A 130 -34.04 6.08 -14.25
N GLU A 131 -33.70 6.32 -12.97
CA GLU A 131 -32.90 7.49 -12.57
C GLU A 131 -31.52 7.51 -13.25
N VAL A 132 -30.79 6.38 -13.25
CA VAL A 132 -29.49 6.29 -13.94
C VAL A 132 -29.64 6.59 -15.45
N GLN A 133 -30.66 6.05 -16.10
CA GLN A 133 -30.90 6.27 -17.52
C GLN A 133 -31.25 7.74 -17.82
N GLU A 134 -31.99 8.42 -16.93
CA GLU A 134 -32.27 9.84 -17.04
C GLU A 134 -30.96 10.66 -16.97
N TRP A 135 -30.08 10.36 -16.01
CA TRP A 135 -28.77 11.00 -15.91
C TRP A 135 -27.87 10.74 -17.13
N GLU A 136 -27.82 9.50 -17.63
CA GLU A 136 -27.08 9.16 -18.85
C GLU A 136 -27.60 9.94 -20.07
N SER A 137 -28.92 10.09 -20.19
CA SER A 137 -29.53 10.88 -21.28
C SER A 137 -29.15 12.36 -21.19
N LEU A 138 -29.13 12.92 -19.98
CA LEU A 138 -28.71 14.29 -19.71
C LEU A 138 -27.23 14.49 -20.02
N LEU A 139 -26.35 13.59 -19.57
CA LEU A 139 -24.91 13.63 -19.89
C LEU A 139 -24.66 13.47 -21.39
N GLY A 140 -25.40 12.58 -22.05
CA GLY A 140 -25.37 12.40 -23.50
C GLY A 140 -25.77 13.67 -24.25
N SER A 141 -26.67 14.49 -23.71
CA SER A 141 -27.05 15.78 -24.30
C SER A 141 -25.92 16.83 -24.30
N PHE A 142 -24.90 16.66 -23.45
CA PHE A 142 -23.70 17.51 -23.42
C PHE A 142 -22.61 17.03 -24.37
N GLN A 143 -22.61 15.77 -24.80
CA GLN A 143 -21.62 15.23 -25.75
C GLN A 143 -21.51 16.00 -27.09
N PRO A 144 -22.61 16.56 -27.66
CA PRO A 144 -22.57 17.40 -28.84
C PRO A 144 -22.02 18.82 -28.60
N LEU A 145 -21.87 19.25 -27.34
CA LEU A 145 -21.14 20.48 -27.04
C LEU A 145 -19.68 20.20 -27.41
N GLY A 146 -19.35 20.54 -28.65
CA GLY A 146 -18.17 20.05 -29.36
C GLY A 146 -16.91 20.13 -28.51
N HIS A 147 -16.02 19.15 -28.72
CA HIS A 147 -14.68 19.14 -28.13
C HIS A 147 -14.11 20.56 -28.19
N PHE A 148 -13.97 21.19 -27.02
CA PHE A 148 -13.30 22.48 -26.91
C PHE A 148 -11.85 22.24 -27.29
N ALA A 149 -11.52 22.40 -28.58
CA ALA A 149 -10.16 22.33 -29.06
C ALA A 149 -9.40 23.46 -28.34
N PRO A 150 -8.46 23.13 -27.44
CA PRO A 150 -7.73 24.16 -26.74
C PRO A 150 -6.96 25.00 -27.77
N ARG A 151 -6.77 26.30 -27.49
CA ARG A 151 -5.97 27.17 -28.37
C ARG A 151 -4.58 26.54 -28.59
N PRO A 152 -3.98 26.65 -29.78
CA PRO A 152 -2.59 26.24 -30.00
C PRO A 152 -1.68 26.79 -28.90
N GLY A 153 -0.74 25.97 -28.41
CA GLY A 153 0.15 26.34 -27.31
C GLY A 153 -0.39 26.11 -25.90
N PHE A 154 -1.59 25.54 -25.73
CA PHE A 154 -2.17 25.30 -24.39
C PHE A 154 -1.36 24.28 -23.59
N SER A 155 -0.99 23.15 -24.20
CA SER A 155 -0.15 22.12 -23.58
C SER A 155 1.17 22.68 -23.07
N GLU A 156 1.82 23.53 -23.85
CA GLU A 156 3.11 24.14 -23.55
C GLU A 156 2.99 25.09 -22.37
N ARG A 157 1.91 25.89 -22.29
CA ARG A 157 1.65 26.77 -21.15
C ARG A 157 1.36 26.00 -19.86
N VAL A 158 0.58 24.92 -19.95
CA VAL A 158 0.31 24.04 -18.79
C VAL A 158 1.60 23.37 -18.33
N MET A 159 2.37 22.80 -19.24
CA MET A 159 3.64 22.14 -18.90
C MET A 159 4.70 23.13 -18.40
N ALA A 160 4.65 24.40 -18.78
CA ALA A 160 5.52 25.45 -18.22
C ALA A 160 5.15 25.82 -16.77
N GLN A 161 3.91 25.61 -16.35
CA GLN A 161 3.43 25.88 -14.98
C GLN A 161 3.54 24.68 -14.05
N ILE A 162 3.50 23.46 -14.60
CA ILE A 162 3.78 22.25 -13.84
C ILE A 162 5.29 22.21 -13.59
N LEU A 163 5.70 22.65 -12.40
CA LEU A 163 7.02 22.36 -11.85
C LEU A 163 7.14 20.85 -11.67
N VAL A 164 7.57 20.15 -12.72
CA VAL A 164 7.99 18.75 -12.59
C VAL A 164 9.21 18.76 -11.67
N PRO A 165 9.14 18.17 -10.47
CA PRO A 165 10.31 18.08 -9.62
C PRO A 165 11.39 17.37 -10.43
N ALA A 166 12.53 18.03 -10.62
CA ALA A 166 13.67 17.39 -11.25
C ALA A 166 13.94 16.07 -10.52
N PRO A 167 14.22 14.96 -11.22
CA PRO A 167 14.54 13.71 -10.56
C PRO A 167 15.71 13.98 -9.63
N LEU A 168 15.43 13.97 -8.32
CA LEU A 168 16.45 14.19 -7.32
C LEU A 168 17.56 13.17 -7.58
N PRO A 169 18.84 13.58 -7.70
CA PRO A 169 19.93 12.64 -7.67
C PRO A 169 19.81 11.91 -6.34
N VAL A 170 19.34 10.67 -6.39
CA VAL A 170 19.21 9.82 -5.22
C VAL A 170 20.62 9.72 -4.67
N ALA A 171 20.91 10.51 -3.63
CA ALA A 171 22.23 10.58 -3.04
C ALA A 171 22.58 9.16 -2.58
N GLY A 172 23.49 8.56 -3.31
CA GLY A 172 23.89 7.17 -3.17
C GLY A 172 24.47 6.96 -1.78
N ARG A 173 23.76 6.22 -0.94
CA ARG A 173 24.36 5.65 0.28
C ARG A 173 23.95 4.22 0.59
N TRP A 174 23.23 3.55 -0.32
CA TRP A 174 22.70 2.19 -0.13
C TRP A 174 22.83 1.30 -1.38
N SER A 175 23.62 1.66 -2.38
CA SER A 175 23.73 0.91 -3.65
C SER A 175 24.99 0.04 -3.79
N SER A 176 25.73 -0.25 -2.70
CA SER A 176 26.88 -1.16 -2.77
C SER A 176 26.53 -2.66 -2.70
N LEU A 177 25.28 -3.04 -2.99
CA LEU A 177 24.99 -4.41 -3.44
C LEU A 177 25.30 -4.51 -4.93
N PRO A 178 26.09 -5.50 -5.38
CA PRO A 178 26.62 -5.52 -6.74
C PRO A 178 25.45 -5.58 -7.72
N GLY A 179 25.29 -4.55 -8.57
CA GLY A 179 24.21 -4.44 -9.56
C GLY A 179 24.12 -5.65 -10.51
N ARG A 180 25.16 -6.48 -10.59
CA ARG A 180 25.13 -7.79 -11.26
C ARG A 180 24.14 -8.79 -10.63
N ALA A 181 23.97 -8.79 -9.32
CA ALA A 181 23.02 -9.69 -8.65
C ALA A 181 21.57 -9.31 -8.98
N VAL A 182 21.27 -8.01 -9.02
CA VAL A 182 19.93 -7.49 -9.37
C VAL A 182 19.60 -7.66 -10.85
N ALA A 183 20.60 -7.54 -11.73
CA ALA A 183 20.44 -7.83 -13.15
C ALA A 183 20.22 -9.33 -13.42
N TRP A 184 20.93 -10.19 -12.69
CA TRP A 184 20.78 -11.64 -12.79
C TRP A 184 19.41 -12.11 -12.29
N THR A 185 18.91 -11.59 -11.17
CA THR A 185 17.56 -11.92 -10.67
C THR A 185 16.46 -11.46 -11.61
N ARG A 186 16.61 -10.31 -12.28
CA ARG A 186 15.66 -9.87 -13.31
C ARG A 186 15.66 -10.75 -14.57
N SER A 187 16.79 -11.37 -14.90
CA SER A 187 16.90 -12.28 -16.05
C SER A 187 16.28 -13.67 -15.81
N LEU A 188 16.12 -14.06 -14.53
CA LEU A 188 15.51 -15.33 -14.13
C LEU A 188 13.99 -15.25 -13.94
N LEU A 189 13.41 -14.05 -14.00
CA LEU A 189 11.96 -13.89 -13.90
C LEU A 189 11.29 -14.34 -15.21
N PRO A 190 10.41 -15.35 -15.16
CA PRO A 190 9.76 -15.86 -16.36
C PRO A 190 8.91 -14.75 -17.01
N LYS A 191 9.13 -14.51 -18.30
CA LYS A 191 8.39 -13.48 -19.07
C LYS A 191 7.02 -13.95 -19.54
N THR A 192 6.73 -15.25 -19.47
CA THR A 192 5.50 -15.86 -20.00
C THR A 192 4.60 -16.37 -18.88
N ARG A 193 3.28 -16.32 -19.10
CA ARG A 193 2.26 -16.76 -18.13
C ARG A 193 2.44 -18.23 -17.71
N GLN A 194 2.83 -19.09 -18.64
CA GLN A 194 3.13 -20.49 -18.35
C GLN A 194 4.38 -20.66 -17.47
N GLY A 195 5.37 -19.76 -17.60
CA GLY A 195 6.59 -19.79 -16.78
C GLY A 195 6.32 -19.48 -15.29
N TRP A 196 5.35 -18.62 -14.99
CA TRP A 196 4.93 -18.35 -13.62
C TRP A 196 4.19 -19.52 -12.97
N ALA A 197 3.37 -20.25 -13.73
CA ALA A 197 2.70 -21.45 -13.23
C ALA A 197 3.69 -22.57 -12.90
N VAL A 198 4.69 -22.79 -13.76
CA VAL A 198 5.74 -23.78 -13.52
C VAL A 198 6.64 -23.34 -12.36
N ALA A 199 7.04 -22.07 -12.28
CA ALA A 199 7.84 -21.55 -11.17
C ALA A 199 7.11 -21.65 -9.82
N GLY A 200 5.80 -21.34 -9.79
CA GLY A 200 4.96 -21.52 -8.61
C GLY A 200 4.83 -22.99 -8.18
N GLY A 201 4.69 -23.90 -9.14
CA GLY A 201 4.70 -25.35 -8.86
C GLY A 201 6.03 -25.85 -8.30
N VAL A 202 7.15 -25.43 -8.90
CA VAL A 202 8.50 -25.81 -8.45
C VAL A 202 8.84 -25.21 -7.09
N ALA A 203 8.37 -24.00 -6.77
CA ALA A 203 8.60 -23.38 -5.48
C ALA A 203 7.74 -23.98 -4.35
N SER A 204 6.53 -24.45 -4.66
CA SER A 204 5.60 -25.02 -3.68
C SER A 204 5.82 -26.51 -3.43
N ALA A 205 6.36 -27.26 -4.40
CA ALA A 205 6.59 -28.70 -4.21
C ALA A 205 7.52 -29.00 -3.01
N PRO A 206 8.67 -28.32 -2.81
CA PRO A 206 9.54 -28.54 -1.65
C PRO A 206 8.86 -28.23 -0.32
N THR A 207 8.07 -27.16 -0.25
CA THR A 207 7.40 -26.74 0.99
C THR A 207 6.29 -27.71 1.39
N ILE A 208 5.51 -28.19 0.41
CA ILE A 208 4.49 -29.23 0.63
C ILE A 208 5.15 -30.55 1.04
N THR A 209 6.24 -30.96 0.38
CA THR A 209 6.96 -32.18 0.80
C THR A 209 7.59 -32.03 2.19
N MET A 210 8.13 -30.86 2.54
CA MET A 210 8.70 -30.61 3.86
C MET A 210 7.61 -30.63 4.93
N ALA A 211 6.46 -30.01 4.68
CA ALA A 211 5.32 -30.04 5.60
C ALA A 211 4.76 -31.46 5.78
N ALA A 212 4.67 -32.23 4.69
CA ALA A 212 4.25 -33.63 4.74
C ALA A 212 5.23 -34.51 5.52
N LEU A 213 6.55 -34.29 5.37
CA LEU A 213 7.58 -34.98 6.14
C LEU A 213 7.52 -34.60 7.62
N ILE A 214 7.37 -33.32 7.95
CA ILE A 214 7.18 -32.85 9.32
C ILE A 214 5.95 -33.53 9.92
N TYR A 215 4.82 -33.51 9.22
CA TYR A 215 3.60 -34.17 9.68
C TYR A 215 3.79 -35.67 9.90
N LEU A 216 4.44 -36.38 8.97
CA LEU A 216 4.76 -37.82 9.10
C LEU A 216 5.65 -38.11 10.31
N VAL A 217 6.66 -37.28 10.56
CA VAL A 217 7.57 -37.39 11.71
C VAL A 217 6.80 -37.19 13.02
N PHE A 218 5.96 -36.15 13.11
CA PHE A 218 5.17 -35.86 14.32
C PHE A 218 3.96 -36.80 14.52
N SER A 219 3.53 -37.52 13.49
CA SER A 219 2.45 -38.52 13.59
C SER A 219 2.87 -39.82 14.30
N ARG A 220 4.17 -40.03 14.55
CA ARG A 220 4.64 -41.23 15.26
C ARG A 220 4.71 -40.99 16.78
N PRO A 221 4.01 -41.80 17.60
CA PRO A 221 3.92 -41.61 19.05
C PRO A 221 5.24 -41.82 19.81
N LEU A 222 6.29 -42.30 19.13
CA LEU A 222 7.62 -42.51 19.70
C LEU A 222 8.53 -41.27 19.59
N LEU A 223 8.11 -40.23 18.85
CA LEU A 223 8.85 -38.97 18.71
C LEU A 223 8.24 -37.92 19.63
N THR A 224 8.74 -37.88 20.87
CA THR A 224 8.42 -36.77 21.77
C THR A 224 9.06 -35.47 21.24
N PRO A 225 8.40 -34.31 21.36
CA PRO A 225 8.96 -33.01 20.94
C PRO A 225 10.36 -32.75 21.52
N GLY A 226 10.64 -33.27 22.72
CA GLY A 226 11.94 -33.18 23.37
C GLY A 226 13.05 -33.96 22.65
N ALA A 227 12.78 -35.20 22.21
CA ALA A 227 13.76 -36.01 21.48
C ALA A 227 14.04 -35.46 20.07
N PHE A 228 13.02 -34.86 19.44
CA PHE A 228 13.20 -34.18 18.16
C PHE A 228 14.02 -32.90 18.31
N GLY A 229 13.76 -32.11 19.35
CA GLY A 229 14.54 -30.90 19.65
C GLY A 229 16.01 -31.19 19.90
N SER A 230 16.34 -32.24 20.67
CA SER A 230 17.73 -32.64 20.92
C SER A 230 18.42 -33.16 19.65
N TYR A 231 17.72 -33.94 18.82
CA TYR A 231 18.24 -34.38 17.53
C TYR A 231 18.48 -33.21 16.56
N LEU A 232 17.55 -32.26 16.46
CA LEU A 232 17.71 -31.06 15.64
C LEU A 232 18.88 -30.20 16.12
N LEU A 233 19.01 -30.01 17.43
CA LEU A 233 20.13 -29.27 18.01
C LEU A 233 21.46 -29.95 17.67
N TRP A 234 21.54 -31.27 17.81
CA TRP A 234 22.74 -32.05 17.45
C TRP A 234 23.05 -32.00 15.94
N LYS A 235 22.03 -32.06 15.08
CA LYS A 235 22.22 -31.90 13.64
C LYS A 235 22.62 -30.47 13.26
N ALA A 236 22.09 -29.47 13.94
CA ALA A 236 22.47 -28.08 13.74
C ALA A 236 23.93 -27.83 14.14
N THR A 237 24.39 -28.41 15.26
CA THR A 237 25.80 -28.34 15.66
C THR A 237 26.71 -29.05 14.66
N ALA A 238 26.30 -30.22 14.14
CA ALA A 238 27.08 -30.92 13.11
C ALA A 238 27.15 -30.16 11.78
N LEU A 239 26.05 -29.53 11.35
CA LEU A 239 26.06 -28.68 10.16
C LEU A 239 26.91 -27.44 10.38
N ALA A 240 26.82 -26.82 11.56
CA ALA A 240 27.69 -25.70 11.92
C ALA A 240 29.16 -26.11 11.86
N ASP A 241 29.53 -27.29 12.36
CA ASP A 241 30.90 -27.81 12.26
C ASP A 241 31.34 -28.00 10.80
N THR A 242 30.47 -28.54 9.94
CA THR A 242 30.80 -28.69 8.50
C THR A 242 30.99 -27.34 7.80
N VAL A 243 30.13 -26.37 8.10
CA VAL A 243 30.20 -25.01 7.55
C VAL A 243 31.45 -24.30 8.06
N VAL A 244 31.74 -24.39 9.35
CA VAL A 244 32.94 -23.84 9.98
C VAL A 244 34.19 -24.50 9.40
N SER A 245 34.19 -25.81 9.15
CA SER A 245 35.33 -26.50 8.53
C SER A 245 35.53 -26.07 7.07
N ALA A 246 34.45 -25.93 6.30
CA ALA A 246 34.52 -25.50 4.91
C ALA A 246 34.99 -24.04 4.81
N LEU A 247 34.47 -23.18 5.69
CA LEU A 247 34.93 -21.80 5.85
C LEU A 247 36.38 -21.76 6.30
N SER A 248 36.82 -22.57 7.26
CA SER A 248 38.21 -22.54 7.72
C SER A 248 39.18 -22.98 6.62
N THR A 249 38.84 -24.00 5.83
CA THR A 249 39.63 -24.36 4.64
C THR A 249 39.65 -23.24 3.59
N GLY A 250 38.52 -22.59 3.32
CA GLY A 250 38.47 -21.45 2.38
C GLY A 250 39.15 -20.18 2.91
N VAL A 251 39.19 -20.00 4.23
CA VAL A 251 39.82 -18.87 4.92
C VAL A 251 41.34 -18.98 4.89
N VAL A 252 41.89 -20.19 5.05
CA VAL A 252 43.34 -20.43 5.05
C VAL A 252 43.95 -20.23 3.65
N GLU A 253 43.19 -20.45 2.58
CA GLU A 253 43.69 -20.27 1.21
C GLU A 253 43.58 -18.82 0.68
N SER A 254 42.84 -17.91 1.33
CA SER A 254 42.67 -16.54 0.83
C SER A 254 43.54 -15.52 1.58
N THR A 255 44.51 -14.94 0.89
CA THR A 255 45.39 -13.86 1.40
C THR A 255 44.62 -12.59 1.81
N THR A 256 43.40 -12.41 1.31
CA THR A 256 42.50 -11.31 1.66
C THR A 256 41.85 -11.48 3.04
N LEU A 257 41.62 -12.73 3.48
CA LEU A 257 41.00 -12.99 4.78
C LEU A 257 41.97 -12.82 5.94
N PHE A 258 43.28 -12.99 5.74
CA PHE A 258 44.27 -12.70 6.78
C PHE A 258 44.23 -11.22 7.23
N ARG A 259 43.95 -10.30 6.29
CA ARG A 259 43.73 -8.88 6.61
C ARG A 259 42.42 -8.63 7.36
N VAL A 260 41.35 -9.31 6.97
CA VAL A 260 40.04 -9.18 7.64
C VAL A 260 40.08 -9.80 9.05
N TYR A 261 40.76 -10.94 9.22
CA TYR A 261 40.91 -11.60 10.51
C TYR A 261 41.74 -10.76 11.48
N SER A 262 42.84 -10.15 11.01
CA SER A 262 43.63 -9.22 11.83
C SER A 262 42.85 -7.96 12.25
N LEU A 263 41.80 -7.59 11.52
CA LEU A 263 40.88 -6.51 11.90
C LEU A 263 39.79 -6.98 12.88
N LEU A 264 39.39 -8.24 12.84
CA LEU A 264 38.39 -8.82 13.75
C LEU A 264 38.97 -9.28 15.09
N GLU A 265 40.26 -9.61 15.16
CA GLU A 265 40.93 -10.04 16.39
C GLU A 265 40.74 -9.05 17.57
N PRO A 266 40.93 -7.73 17.40
CA PRO A 266 40.62 -6.77 18.47
C PRO A 266 39.12 -6.65 18.78
N LEU A 267 38.22 -6.97 17.83
CA LEU A 267 36.77 -7.01 18.11
C LEU A 267 36.40 -8.20 19.02
N THR A 268 37.08 -9.34 18.89
CA THR A 268 36.76 -10.53 19.69
C THR A 268 37.26 -10.45 21.13
N GLN A 269 38.31 -9.67 21.42
CA GLN A 269 38.81 -9.47 22.78
C GLN A 269 38.00 -8.44 23.59
N SER A 270 37.10 -7.70 22.93
CA SER A 270 36.23 -6.73 23.59
C SER A 270 34.80 -7.29 23.72
N PRO A 271 34.36 -7.70 24.93
CA PRO A 271 32.99 -8.19 25.13
C PRO A 271 31.92 -7.14 24.76
N PHE A 272 32.28 -5.85 24.80
CA PHE A 272 31.41 -4.76 24.38
C PHE A 272 31.19 -4.72 22.86
N LEU A 273 32.24 -4.96 22.07
CA LEU A 273 32.15 -4.96 20.61
C LEU A 273 31.40 -6.19 20.08
N LEU A 274 31.51 -7.33 20.75
CA LEU A 274 30.68 -8.50 20.47
C LEU A 274 29.19 -8.21 20.71
N GLY A 275 28.85 -7.51 21.80
CA GLY A 275 27.49 -7.07 22.08
C GLY A 275 26.94 -6.14 20.99
N LEU A 276 27.72 -5.15 20.57
CA LEU A 276 27.37 -4.23 19.48
C LEU A 276 27.21 -4.94 18.13
N GLY A 277 28.09 -5.90 17.82
CA GLY A 277 28.02 -6.70 16.60
C GLY A 277 26.77 -7.57 16.56
N GLY A 278 26.42 -8.24 17.66
CA GLY A 278 25.19 -9.01 17.78
C GLY A 278 23.94 -8.15 17.64
N LEU A 279 23.93 -6.95 18.23
CA LEU A 279 22.83 -5.99 18.12
C LEU A 279 22.66 -5.49 16.68
N ALA A 280 23.76 -5.16 16.00
CA ALA A 280 23.74 -4.77 14.60
C ALA A 280 23.23 -5.89 13.68
N LEU A 281 23.69 -7.13 13.88
CA LEU A 281 23.23 -8.28 13.11
C LEU A 281 21.74 -8.57 13.34
N SER A 282 21.26 -8.43 14.58
CA SER A 282 19.86 -8.57 14.94
C SER A 282 18.98 -7.52 14.26
N LEU A 283 19.40 -6.25 14.26
CA LEU A 283 18.69 -5.17 13.58
C LEU A 283 18.65 -5.38 12.06
N ILE A 284 19.75 -5.84 11.45
CA ILE A 284 19.80 -6.14 10.01
C ILE A 284 18.85 -7.30 9.69
N SER A 285 18.81 -8.34 10.52
CA SER A 285 17.93 -9.50 10.34
C SER A 285 16.45 -9.11 10.49
N ALA A 286 16.13 -8.27 11.47
CA ALA A 286 14.79 -7.72 11.65
C ALA A 286 14.36 -6.84 10.48
N GLY A 287 15.27 -6.00 9.96
CA GLY A 287 15.03 -5.19 8.77
C GLY A 287 14.78 -6.03 7.52
N ALA A 288 15.58 -7.08 7.31
CA ALA A 288 15.39 -8.01 6.20
C ALA A 288 14.05 -8.75 6.28
N LEU A 289 13.67 -9.22 7.48
CA LEU A 289 12.38 -9.86 7.73
C LEU A 289 11.22 -8.90 7.46
N TRP A 290 11.35 -7.63 7.86
CA TRP A 290 10.35 -6.59 7.62
C TRP A 290 10.16 -6.27 6.14
N VAL A 291 11.26 -6.15 5.38
CA VAL A 291 11.20 -5.94 3.92
C VAL A 291 10.51 -7.13 3.24
N LEU A 292 10.80 -8.34 3.69
CA LEU A 292 10.20 -9.57 3.19
C LEU A 292 8.71 -9.61 3.52
N TYR A 293 8.33 -9.34 4.77
CA TYR A 293 6.93 -9.22 5.21
C TYR A 293 6.15 -8.21 4.36
N ARG A 294 6.72 -7.02 4.14
CA ARG A 294 6.06 -5.95 3.38
C ARG A 294 5.89 -6.31 1.90
N ASN A 295 6.85 -6.97 1.27
CA ASN A 295 6.75 -7.31 -0.15
C ASN A 295 6.00 -8.61 -0.43
N LEU A 296 5.96 -9.57 0.50
CA LEU A 296 5.28 -10.86 0.29
C LEU A 296 3.85 -10.89 0.84
N ILE A 297 3.56 -10.16 1.92
CA ILE A 297 2.27 -10.26 2.62
C ILE A 297 1.38 -9.04 2.35
N ILE A 298 1.97 -7.86 2.09
CA ILE A 298 1.21 -6.61 1.91
C ILE A 298 0.99 -6.26 0.44
N THR A 299 1.55 -6.99 -0.53
CA THR A 299 1.11 -6.81 -1.92
C THR A 299 -0.38 -7.15 -1.99
N PRO A 300 -1.25 -6.17 -2.32
CA PRO A 300 -2.65 -6.43 -2.54
C PRO A 300 -2.74 -7.51 -3.62
N SER A 301 -3.54 -8.53 -3.38
CA SER A 301 -3.97 -9.44 -4.45
C SER A 301 -4.58 -8.56 -5.53
N ASP A 302 -3.80 -8.31 -6.59
CA ASP A 302 -4.18 -7.48 -7.71
C ASP A 302 -5.34 -8.21 -8.42
N ASP A 303 -6.58 -7.88 -8.03
CA ASP A 303 -7.83 -8.44 -8.55
C ASP A 303 -8.08 -8.08 -10.03
N ARG A 304 -7.07 -7.52 -10.70
CA ARG A 304 -7.03 -7.24 -12.14
C ARG A 304 -6.96 -8.49 -13.03
N TYR A 305 -6.91 -9.70 -12.47
CA TYR A 305 -6.87 -10.92 -13.27
C TYR A 305 -8.24 -11.59 -13.53
N ALA A 306 -9.35 -11.05 -13.00
CA ALA A 306 -10.69 -11.65 -13.21
C ALA A 306 -11.50 -11.08 -14.40
N ARG A 307 -10.99 -10.10 -15.16
CA ARG A 307 -11.68 -9.56 -16.35
C ARG A 307 -10.89 -9.83 -17.64
N ALA A 308 -10.93 -11.07 -18.10
CA ALA A 308 -10.74 -11.36 -19.51
C ALA A 308 -11.61 -12.56 -19.88
N GLN A 309 -12.42 -12.37 -20.93
CA GLN A 309 -13.37 -13.30 -21.55
C GLN A 309 -14.76 -13.31 -20.92
N LEU A 310 -15.62 -12.42 -21.45
CA LEU A 310 -16.80 -12.82 -22.23
C LEU A 310 -17.12 -11.71 -23.24
#